data_AF-A0A7K2DG06-F1
#
_entry.id   AF-A0A7K2DG06-F1
#
_cell.length_a   1.000
_cell.length_b   1.000
_cell.length_c   1.000
_cell.angle_alpha   90.00
_cell.angle_beta   90.00
_cell.angle_gamma   90.00
#
_symmetry.space_group_name_H-M   'P 1'
#
loop_
_entity.id
_entity.type
_entity.pdbx_description
1 polymer ?
#
loop_
_entity_poly.entity_id
_entity_poly.type
_entity_poly.pdbx_seq_one_letter_code
_entity_poly.pdbx_strand_id
1 'polypeptide(L)'
;MARIDMVHPDNAEGAWFVDTRCIRCDAARHWAPGLIDMDTDGLSFVARQPENREEAAALWRAAVACPTQSIGTTEARRPPQPAFPFELTPGVYALGHNARESFGAHSYLVPRPDGNLMTDSPRFTRGLAELVDDLGGVRHVLLTHRDDVADADRWADRYGADVWIH
;
A
#
# COMPACT_ATOMS: atom_id res chain seq x y z
N MET A 1 2.14 8.32 9.83
CA MET A 1 2.93 7.30 10.53
C MET A 1 2.13 6.81 11.73
N ALA A 2 2.35 5.56 12.15
CA ALA A 2 1.64 4.93 13.26
C ALA A 2 1.88 5.68 14.59
N ARG A 3 0.93 5.59 15.51
CA ARG A 3 0.91 6.30 16.79
C ARG A 3 1.08 5.33 17.95
N ILE A 4 2.21 5.47 18.64
CA ILE A 4 2.56 4.59 19.77
C ILE A 4 1.64 4.79 20.98
N ASP A 5 1.03 5.96 21.12
CA ASP A 5 0.05 6.30 22.15
C ASP A 5 -1.35 5.74 21.86
N MET A 6 -1.55 5.12 20.68
CA MET A 6 -2.82 4.56 20.23
C MET A 6 -2.71 3.07 19.85
N VAL A 7 -1.70 2.37 20.35
CA VAL A 7 -1.45 0.94 20.06
C VAL A 7 -2.70 0.11 20.35
N HIS A 8 -3.05 -0.77 19.41
CA HIS A 8 -4.13 -1.73 19.59
C HIS A 8 -3.78 -2.72 20.72
N PRO A 9 -4.68 -2.99 21.68
CA PRO A 9 -4.37 -3.82 22.85
C PRO A 9 -3.98 -5.26 22.49
N ASP A 10 -4.53 -5.80 21.41
CA ASP A 10 -4.27 -7.19 20.98
C ASP A 10 -2.97 -7.37 20.17
N ASN A 11 -2.17 -6.31 19.96
CA ASN A 11 -0.87 -6.50 19.31
C ASN A 11 0.01 -7.44 20.15
N ALA A 12 0.65 -8.40 19.50
CA ALA A 12 1.72 -9.17 20.09
C ALA A 12 2.85 -8.26 20.58
N GLU A 13 3.40 -8.57 21.74
CA GLU A 13 4.52 -7.83 22.32
C GLU A 13 5.71 -7.80 21.34
N GLY A 14 6.25 -6.60 21.08
CA GLY A 14 7.42 -6.41 20.23
C GLY A 14 7.45 -5.06 19.55
N ALA A 15 8.33 -4.94 18.55
CA ALA A 15 8.60 -3.68 17.87
C ALA A 15 7.48 -3.25 16.92
N TRP A 16 6.86 -4.22 16.23
CA TRP A 16 5.79 -3.96 15.26
C TRP A 16 4.43 -3.88 15.92
N PHE A 17 3.63 -2.90 15.49
CA PHE A 17 2.30 -2.67 16.04
C PHE A 17 1.36 -2.07 14.99
N VAL A 18 0.06 -2.26 15.22
CA VAL A 18 -1.01 -1.49 14.58
C VAL A 18 -1.66 -0.58 15.62
N ASP A 19 -1.96 0.66 15.25
CA ASP A 19 -2.71 1.59 16.08
C ASP A 19 -4.21 1.61 15.74
N THR A 20 -5.02 2.12 16.66
CA THR A 20 -6.49 2.11 16.59
C THR A 20 -7.10 3.07 15.56
N ARG A 21 -6.29 3.78 14.76
CA ARG A 21 -6.76 4.54 13.59
C ARG A 21 -6.92 3.67 12.34
N CYS A 22 -6.73 2.35 12.47
CA CYS A 22 -7.10 1.39 11.44
C CYS A 22 -8.57 1.59 11.04
N ILE A 23 -8.83 1.60 9.73
CA ILE A 23 -10.19 1.78 9.19
C ILE A 23 -10.83 0.46 8.76
N ARG A 24 -10.16 -0.67 9.03
CA ARG A 24 -10.68 -2.02 8.75
C ARG A 24 -10.84 -2.32 7.25
N CYS A 25 -9.93 -1.78 6.43
CA CYS A 25 -9.90 -1.93 4.98
C CYS A 25 -9.35 -3.27 4.46
N ASP A 26 -8.94 -4.20 5.34
CA ASP A 26 -8.35 -5.51 5.00
C ASP A 26 -6.97 -5.50 4.30
N ALA A 27 -6.59 -4.40 3.64
CA ALA A 27 -5.34 -4.27 2.86
C ALA A 27 -4.07 -4.81 3.55
N ALA A 28 -3.95 -4.64 4.87
CA ALA A 28 -2.80 -5.08 5.64
C ALA A 28 -2.63 -6.61 5.67
N ARG A 29 -3.74 -7.36 5.75
CA ARG A 29 -3.74 -8.82 5.83
C ARG A 29 -3.37 -9.47 4.49
N HIS A 30 -3.62 -8.78 3.38
CA HIS A 30 -3.15 -9.23 2.05
C HIS A 30 -1.61 -9.21 1.95
N TRP A 31 -0.96 -8.23 2.59
CA TRP A 31 0.48 -8.02 2.47
C TRP A 31 1.31 -8.80 3.49
N ALA A 32 0.73 -9.07 4.67
CA ALA A 32 1.39 -9.76 5.77
C ALA A 32 0.50 -10.86 6.38
N PRO A 33 0.07 -11.86 5.59
CA PRO A 33 -0.78 -12.94 6.08
C PRO A 33 -0.07 -13.72 7.20
N GLY A 34 -0.81 -14.01 8.26
CA GLY A 34 -0.29 -14.71 9.45
C GLY A 34 0.58 -13.86 10.38
N LEU A 35 0.89 -12.61 10.03
CA LEU A 35 1.52 -11.61 10.91
C LEU A 35 0.51 -10.55 11.38
N ILE A 36 -0.46 -10.22 10.54
CA ILE A 36 -1.56 -9.32 10.85
C ILE A 36 -2.87 -10.10 10.86
N ASP A 37 -3.67 -9.90 11.90
CA ASP A 37 -5.01 -10.47 12.05
C ASP A 37 -6.02 -9.35 12.36
N MET A 38 -7.25 -9.70 12.73
CA MET A 38 -8.32 -8.77 13.07
C MET A 38 -9.03 -9.13 14.36
N ASP A 39 -9.37 -8.11 15.13
CA ASP A 39 -10.21 -8.27 16.30
C ASP A 39 -11.68 -8.51 15.89
N THR A 40 -12.56 -8.65 16.88
CA THR A 40 -13.99 -8.85 16.66
C THR A 40 -14.70 -7.66 16.01
N ASP A 41 -14.14 -6.45 16.13
CA ASP A 41 -14.67 -5.22 15.53
C ASP A 41 -14.09 -4.94 14.13
N GLY A 42 -13.16 -5.80 13.71
CA GLY A 42 -12.46 -5.83 12.44
C GLY A 42 -11.20 -4.96 12.35
N LEU A 43 -10.77 -4.34 13.45
CA LEU A 43 -9.51 -3.61 13.53
C LEU A 43 -8.34 -4.57 13.37
N SER A 44 -7.38 -4.17 12.54
CA SER A 44 -6.16 -4.96 12.37
C SER A 44 -5.25 -4.82 13.58
N PHE A 45 -4.59 -5.91 13.96
CA PHE A 45 -3.51 -5.94 14.95
C PHE A 45 -2.38 -6.87 14.48
N VAL A 46 -1.18 -6.69 15.03
CA VAL A 46 -0.04 -7.59 14.79
C VAL A 46 -0.25 -8.84 15.63
N ALA A 47 -0.59 -9.97 15.01
CA ALA A 47 -0.84 -11.22 15.71
C ALA A 47 0.43 -11.91 16.21
N ARG A 48 1.55 -11.71 15.51
CA ARG A 48 2.89 -12.12 15.94
C ARG A 48 3.96 -11.24 15.30
N GLN A 49 5.10 -11.15 15.95
CA GLN A 49 6.26 -10.43 15.44
C GLN A 49 6.94 -11.20 14.30
N PRO A 50 7.61 -10.52 13.35
CA PRO A 50 8.32 -11.19 12.27
C PRO A 50 9.55 -11.92 12.80
N GLU A 51 9.80 -13.14 12.33
CA GLU A 51 10.92 -13.98 12.78
C GLU A 51 12.12 -13.92 11.82
N ASN A 52 11.92 -13.35 10.62
CA ASN A 52 12.94 -13.27 9.59
C ASN A 52 12.77 -12.05 8.69
N ARG A 53 13.72 -11.85 7.77
CA ARG A 53 13.76 -10.69 6.86
C ARG A 53 12.59 -10.65 5.88
N GLU A 54 12.06 -11.80 5.46
CA GLU A 54 10.95 -11.87 4.51
C GLU A 54 9.64 -11.44 5.18
N GLU A 55 9.40 -11.90 6.41
CA GLU A 55 8.28 -11.48 7.24
C GLU A 55 8.35 -9.99 7.60
N ALA A 56 9.54 -9.49 7.93
CA ALA A 56 9.74 -8.05 8.13
C ALA A 56 9.45 -7.26 6.85
N ALA A 57 9.83 -7.77 5.67
CA ALA A 57 9.48 -7.15 4.39
C ALA A 57 7.97 -7.18 4.13
N ALA A 58 7.27 -8.23 4.54
CA ALA A 58 5.81 -8.33 4.47
C ALA A 58 5.11 -7.27 5.33
N LEU A 59 5.58 -7.06 6.57
CA LEU A 59 5.07 -5.98 7.42
C LEU A 59 5.38 -4.59 6.87
N TRP A 60 6.55 -4.40 6.24
CA TRP A 60 6.84 -3.16 5.52
C TRP A 60 5.89 -2.93 4.34
N ARG A 61 5.56 -3.96 3.55
CA ARG A 61 4.53 -3.85 2.50
C ARG A 61 3.18 -3.46 3.09
N ALA A 62 2.74 -4.13 4.17
CA ALA A 62 1.50 -3.78 4.85
C ALA A 62 1.50 -2.33 5.35
N ALA A 63 2.60 -1.88 5.95
CA ALA A 63 2.73 -0.52 6.49
C ALA A 63 2.71 0.56 5.42
N VAL A 64 3.40 0.35 4.30
CA VAL A 64 3.42 1.31 3.19
C VAL A 64 2.08 1.33 2.43
N ALA A 65 1.41 0.17 2.30
CA ALA A 65 0.08 0.07 1.71
C ALA A 65 -1.03 0.65 2.59
N CYS A 66 -0.86 0.68 3.92
CA CYS A 66 -1.90 1.11 4.85
C CYS A 66 -2.39 2.54 4.57
N PRO A 67 -3.69 2.75 4.26
CA PRO A 67 -4.21 4.05 3.87
C PRO A 67 -4.22 5.07 5.01
N THR A 68 -4.32 4.60 6.26
CA THR A 68 -4.24 5.46 7.46
C THR A 68 -2.86 5.50 8.10
N GLN A 69 -1.88 4.80 7.51
CA GLN A 69 -0.52 4.67 8.05
C GLN A 69 -0.52 4.24 9.52
N SER A 70 -1.39 3.28 9.86
CA SER A 70 -1.61 2.83 11.24
C SER A 70 -0.72 1.67 11.65
N ILE A 71 0.10 1.14 10.74
CA ILE A 71 1.06 0.07 11.02
C ILE A 71 2.45 0.70 11.12
N GLY A 72 3.20 0.35 12.14
CA GLY A 72 4.54 0.88 12.35
C GLY A 72 5.43 -0.03 13.17
N THR A 73 6.68 0.39 13.33
CA THR A 73 7.66 -0.25 14.20
C THR A 73 8.45 0.79 14.97
N THR A 74 8.87 0.45 16.18
CA THR A 74 9.71 1.30 17.04
C THR A 74 11.18 1.27 16.65
N GLU A 75 11.62 0.29 15.87
CA GLU A 75 13.03 0.08 15.50
C GLU A 75 13.49 0.92 14.30
N ALA A 76 12.57 1.23 13.37
CA ALA A 76 12.90 1.93 12.13
C ALA A 76 11.73 2.75 11.60
N ARG A 77 12.04 3.91 11.00
CA ARG A 77 11.01 4.81 10.43
C ARG A 77 10.66 4.52 8.97
N ARG A 78 11.53 3.81 8.24
CA ARG A 78 11.40 3.52 6.81
C ARG A 78 11.92 2.11 6.52
N PRO A 79 11.40 1.43 5.48
CA PRO A 79 11.94 0.14 5.09
C PRO A 79 13.38 0.30 4.56
N PRO A 80 14.23 -0.73 4.70
CA PRO A 80 15.61 -0.70 4.20
C PRO A 80 15.69 -0.66 2.66
N GLN A 81 14.62 -1.10 1.99
CA GLN A 81 14.43 -1.02 0.54
C GLN A 81 12.98 -0.60 0.25
N PRO A 82 12.67 0.05 -0.88
CA PRO A 82 11.30 0.36 -1.23
C PRO A 82 10.41 -0.89 -1.20
N ALA A 83 9.27 -0.80 -0.52
CA ALA A 83 8.31 -1.90 -0.46
C ALA A 83 7.49 -2.01 -1.76
N PHE A 84 7.36 -0.90 -2.49
CA PHE A 84 6.66 -0.79 -3.76
C PHE A 84 7.48 0.08 -4.75
N PRO A 85 7.35 -0.12 -6.07
CA PRO A 85 6.53 -1.15 -6.73
C PRO A 85 6.98 -2.58 -6.39
N PHE A 86 6.03 -3.47 -6.11
CA PHE A 86 6.30 -4.89 -5.78
C PHE A 86 5.83 -5.76 -6.93
N GLU A 87 6.75 -6.50 -7.56
CA GLU A 87 6.40 -7.44 -8.63
C GLU A 87 5.63 -8.63 -8.03
N LEU A 88 4.31 -8.65 -8.24
CA LEU A 88 3.44 -9.71 -7.74
C LEU A 88 3.58 -10.99 -8.56
N THR A 89 3.75 -10.81 -9.85
CA THR A 89 3.96 -11.84 -10.87
C THR A 89 4.67 -11.16 -12.05
N PRO A 90 5.37 -11.90 -12.93
CA PRO A 90 6.17 -11.27 -13.99
C PRO A 90 5.40 -10.20 -14.78
N GLY A 91 5.89 -8.95 -14.72
CA GLY A 91 5.29 -7.81 -15.42
C GLY A 91 4.02 -7.22 -14.80
N VAL A 92 3.67 -7.58 -13.56
CA VAL A 92 2.56 -6.95 -12.83
C VAL A 92 3.06 -6.47 -11.48
N TYR A 93 3.04 -5.15 -11.30
CA TYR A 93 3.56 -4.50 -10.10
C TYR A 93 2.41 -3.95 -9.26
N ALA A 94 2.33 -4.34 -8.00
CA ALA A 94 1.53 -3.59 -7.05
C ALA A 94 2.22 -2.28 -6.69
N LEU A 95 1.44 -1.23 -6.48
CA LEU A 95 1.96 0.09 -6.15
C LEU A 95 1.80 0.45 -4.67
N GLY A 96 0.98 -0.29 -3.92
CA GLY A 96 0.71 0.00 -2.51
C GLY A 96 0.22 1.44 -2.32
N HIS A 97 0.74 2.13 -1.29
CA HIS A 97 0.45 3.54 -1.04
C HIS A 97 -1.05 3.88 -1.07
N ASN A 98 -1.91 2.96 -0.61
CA ASN A 98 -3.36 3.04 -0.81
C ASN A 98 -3.91 4.33 -0.18
N ALA A 99 -5.02 4.82 -0.73
CA ALA A 99 -5.67 6.04 -0.30
C ALA A 99 -6.77 5.73 0.71
N ARG A 100 -7.04 6.68 1.62
CA ARG A 100 -8.16 6.55 2.56
C ARG A 100 -9.49 6.70 1.82
N GLU A 101 -9.47 7.52 0.78
CA GLU A 101 -10.56 7.88 -0.10
C GLU A 101 -11.05 6.67 -0.91
N SER A 102 -10.14 5.76 -1.31
CA SER A 102 -10.46 4.49 -1.99
C SER A 102 -10.69 3.32 -1.02
N PHE A 103 -10.93 3.61 0.26
CA PHE A 103 -11.10 2.61 1.32
C PHE A 103 -10.00 1.52 1.33
N GLY A 104 -8.78 1.85 0.92
CA GLY A 104 -7.66 0.91 0.89
C GLY A 104 -7.60 0.00 -0.34
N ALA A 105 -8.24 0.35 -1.46
CA ALA A 105 -8.08 -0.36 -2.73
C ALA A 105 -6.60 -0.44 -3.15
N HIS A 106 -6.19 -1.59 -3.68
CA HIS A 106 -4.85 -1.79 -4.21
C HIS A 106 -4.80 -1.30 -5.65
N SER A 107 -3.69 -0.67 -6.02
CA SER A 107 -3.42 -0.25 -7.39
C SER A 107 -2.26 -1.02 -7.99
N TYR A 108 -2.27 -1.12 -9.31
CA TYR A 108 -1.33 -1.93 -10.07
C TYR A 108 -0.76 -1.16 -11.26
N LEU A 109 0.46 -1.50 -11.66
CA LEU A 109 1.08 -1.06 -12.91
C LEU A 109 1.43 -2.28 -13.74
N VAL A 110 1.01 -2.26 -15.01
CA VAL A 110 1.28 -3.31 -15.99
C VAL A 110 1.96 -2.70 -17.21
N PRO A 111 3.26 -2.97 -17.43
CA PRO A 111 3.93 -2.57 -18.64
C PRO A 111 3.37 -3.27 -19.87
N ARG A 112 3.12 -2.50 -20.93
CA ARG A 112 2.52 -2.99 -22.18
C ARG A 112 3.16 -2.31 -23.39
N PRO A 113 3.17 -2.95 -24.58
CA PRO A 113 3.72 -2.35 -25.79
C PRO A 113 3.10 -1.00 -26.17
N ASP A 114 1.79 -0.83 -25.94
CA ASP A 114 1.05 0.41 -26.24
C ASP A 114 1.13 1.46 -25.12
N GLY A 115 1.99 1.23 -24.13
CA GLY A 115 2.16 2.08 -22.96
C GLY A 115 1.59 1.47 -21.68
N ASN A 116 2.23 1.80 -20.56
CA ASN A 116 1.91 1.22 -19.27
C ASN A 116 0.49 1.58 -18.81
N LEU A 117 -0.21 0.57 -18.26
CA LEU A 117 -1.52 0.72 -17.66
C LEU A 117 -1.40 0.73 -16.14
N MET A 118 -1.91 1.79 -15.52
CA MET A 118 -2.16 1.87 -14.09
C MET A 118 -3.63 1.54 -13.84
N THR A 119 -3.92 0.48 -13.07
CA THR A 119 -5.28 0.12 -12.66
C THR A 119 -5.53 0.59 -11.25
N ASP A 120 -6.59 1.37 -11.08
CA ASP A 120 -6.84 2.26 -9.94
C ASP A 120 -5.63 3.16 -9.65
N SER A 121 -5.71 4.07 -8.69
CA SER A 121 -4.56 4.93 -8.39
C SER A 121 -4.14 4.86 -6.92
N PRO A 122 -2.83 4.79 -6.63
CA PRO A 122 -2.33 4.98 -5.28
C PRO A 122 -2.29 6.48 -4.95
N ARG A 123 -2.10 6.81 -3.67
CA ARG A 123 -1.67 8.16 -3.30
C ARG A 123 -0.39 8.51 -4.05
N PHE A 124 -0.37 9.68 -4.66
CA PHE A 124 0.78 10.14 -5.40
C PHE A 124 1.87 10.59 -4.42
N THR A 125 3.00 9.89 -4.47
CA THR A 125 4.22 10.26 -3.74
C THR A 125 5.37 10.40 -4.72
N ARG A 126 6.27 11.36 -4.48
CA ARG A 126 7.43 11.59 -5.35
C ARG A 126 8.31 10.35 -5.47
N GLY A 127 8.57 9.64 -4.37
CA GLY A 127 9.42 8.45 -4.38
C GLY A 127 8.81 7.30 -5.18
N LEU A 128 7.49 7.08 -5.11
CA LEU A 128 6.82 6.09 -5.95
C LEU A 128 6.84 6.50 -7.41
N ALA A 129 6.59 7.78 -7.72
CA ALA A 129 6.59 8.28 -9.09
C ALA A 129 7.97 8.15 -9.77
N GLU A 130 9.06 8.42 -9.04
CA GLU A 130 10.43 8.22 -9.54
C GLU A 130 10.69 6.74 -9.88
N LEU A 131 10.22 5.79 -9.06
CA LEU A 131 10.31 4.36 -9.36
C LEU A 131 9.40 3.93 -10.53
N VAL A 132 8.27 4.59 -10.72
CA VAL A 132 7.39 4.36 -11.88
C VAL A 132 8.00 4.91 -13.16
N ASP A 133 8.80 5.98 -13.10
CA ASP A 133 9.57 6.47 -14.25
C ASP A 133 10.54 5.40 -14.76
N ASP A 134 11.24 4.71 -13.85
CA ASP A 134 12.16 3.62 -14.18
C ASP A 134 11.44 2.42 -14.85
N LEU A 135 10.13 2.27 -14.63
CA LEU A 135 9.28 1.27 -15.28
C LEU A 135 8.68 1.75 -16.61
N GLY A 136 8.98 2.96 -17.05
CA GLY A 136 8.49 3.54 -18.32
C GLY A 136 7.30 4.49 -18.17
N GLY A 137 6.99 4.94 -16.94
CA GLY A 137 5.91 5.89 -16.67
C GLY A 137 4.51 5.27 -16.78
N VAL A 138 3.51 6.10 -17.02
CA VAL A 138 2.09 5.70 -17.15
C VAL A 138 1.50 6.30 -18.41
N ARG A 139 0.86 5.50 -19.25
CA ARG A 139 0.14 5.99 -20.43
C ARG A 139 -1.37 6.00 -20.24
N HIS A 140 -1.88 5.04 -19.48
CA HIS A 140 -3.31 4.90 -19.21
C HIS A 140 -3.53 4.71 -17.71
N VAL A 141 -4.51 5.43 -17.17
CA VAL A 141 -5.06 5.18 -15.84
C VAL A 141 -6.48 4.65 -16.02
N LEU A 142 -6.74 3.42 -15.59
CA LEU A 142 -8.07 2.82 -15.60
C LEU A 142 -8.61 2.77 -14.19
N LEU A 143 -9.67 3.51 -13.92
CA LEU A 143 -10.37 3.51 -12.64
C LEU A 143 -11.53 2.52 -12.70
N THR A 144 -11.58 1.61 -11.73
CA THR A 144 -12.62 0.59 -11.67
C THR A 144 -13.98 1.17 -11.28
N HIS A 145 -13.99 2.23 -10.46
CA HIS A 145 -15.21 2.92 -10.01
C HIS A 145 -14.97 4.41 -9.78
N ARG A 146 -16.05 5.20 -9.73
CA ARG A 146 -16.03 6.66 -9.48
C ARG A 146 -15.55 7.08 -8.10
N ASP A 147 -15.56 6.16 -7.15
CA ASP A 147 -15.15 6.42 -5.77
C ASP A 147 -13.66 6.04 -5.53
N ASP A 148 -13.05 5.27 -6.45
CA ASP A 148 -11.66 4.79 -6.35
C ASP A 148 -10.65 5.69 -7.08
N VAL A 149 -10.92 7.00 -7.13
CA VAL A 149 -10.13 7.96 -7.90
C VAL A 149 -8.78 8.23 -7.26
N ALA A 150 -8.71 8.31 -5.92
CA ALA A 150 -7.51 8.69 -5.16
C ALA A 150 -6.76 9.88 -5.82
N ASP A 151 -5.49 9.74 -6.17
CA ASP A 151 -4.66 10.80 -6.79
C ASP A 151 -4.51 10.58 -8.32
N ALA A 152 -5.50 9.99 -8.99
CA ALA A 152 -5.43 9.63 -10.41
C ALA A 152 -5.16 10.84 -11.31
N ASP A 153 -5.68 12.01 -10.96
CA ASP A 153 -5.42 13.29 -11.60
C ASP A 153 -3.93 13.64 -11.59
N ARG A 154 -3.26 13.48 -10.44
CA ARG A 154 -1.82 13.78 -10.28
C ARG A 154 -0.95 12.83 -11.08
N TRP A 155 -1.35 11.56 -11.16
CA TRP A 155 -0.69 10.59 -12.03
C TRP A 155 -0.89 10.95 -13.50
N ALA A 156 -2.11 11.28 -13.91
CA ALA A 156 -2.42 11.68 -15.28
C ALA A 156 -1.65 12.96 -15.69
N ASP A 157 -1.65 13.98 -14.84
CA ASP A 157 -0.96 15.25 -15.08
C ASP A 157 0.56 15.06 -15.25
N ARG A 158 1.18 14.22 -14.42
CA ARG A 158 2.63 13.96 -14.50
C ARG A 158 3.04 13.37 -15.85
N TYR A 159 2.27 12.43 -16.35
CA TYR A 159 2.65 11.62 -17.52
C TYR A 159 1.91 11.99 -18.81
N GLY A 160 0.94 12.91 -18.75
CA GLY A 160 0.02 13.16 -19.84
C GLY A 160 -0.81 11.91 -20.17
N ALA A 161 -1.21 11.15 -19.14
CA ALA A 161 -1.90 9.87 -19.31
C ALA A 161 -3.40 10.06 -19.60
N ASP A 162 -3.95 9.14 -20.39
CA ASP A 162 -5.38 9.07 -20.62
C ASP A 162 -6.07 8.41 -19.43
N VAL A 163 -7.11 9.03 -18.87
CA VAL A 163 -7.91 8.47 -17.76
C VAL A 163 -9.19 7.85 -18.29
N TRP A 164 -9.42 6.60 -17.94
CA TRP A 164 -10.58 5.79 -18.33
C TRP A 164 -11.37 5.43 -17.08
N ILE A 165 -12.69 5.55 -17.17
CA ILE A 165 -13.60 5.14 -16.10
C ILE A 165 -14.88 4.59 -16.71
N HIS A 166 -15.49 3.60 -16.04
CA HIS A 166 -16.79 3.05 -16.44
C HIS A 166 -17.93 4.05 -16.20
#